data_AF-S0FZT7-F1
#
_entry.id   AF-S0FZT7-F1
#
_cell.length_a   1.000
_cell.length_b   1.000
_cell.length_c   1.000
_cell.angle_alpha   90.00
_cell.angle_beta   90.00
_cell.angle_gamma   90.00
#
_symmetry.space_group_name_H-M   'P 1'
#
loop_
_entity.id
_entity.type
_entity.pdbx_description
1 polymer ?
#
loop_
_entity_poly.entity_id
_entity_poly.type
_entity_poly.pdbx_seq_one_letter_code
_entity_poly.pdbx_strand_id
1 'polypeptide(L)' 'MQLDISPQPVVSLLAGILIFIMPKLLNYIVAVYLIIIGVLGLIH' A
#
# COMPACT_ATOMS: atom_id res chain seq x y z
N MET A 1 14.23 10.49 -28.45
CA MET A 1 14.10 10.33 -26.99
C MET A 1 12.62 10.29 -26.67
N GLN A 2 12.05 9.10 -26.43
CA GLN A 2 10.72 9.00 -25.83
C GLN A 2 10.83 9.45 -24.37
N LEU A 3 10.13 10.51 -24.01
CA LEU A 3 9.94 10.89 -22.61
C LEU A 3 8.81 10.02 -22.07
N ASP A 4 9.16 8.83 -21.56
CA ASP A 4 8.24 8.04 -20.76
C ASP A 4 8.00 8.79 -19.46
N ILE A 5 6.98 9.63 -19.44
CA ILE A 5 6.46 10.24 -18.22
C ILE A 5 5.81 9.09 -17.44
N SER A 6 6.62 8.33 -16.71
CA SER A 6 6.14 7.30 -15.80
C SER A 6 5.51 8.01 -14.61
N PRO A 7 4.18 7.96 -14.41
CA PRO A 7 3.54 8.61 -13.27
C PRO A 7 3.83 7.86 -11.95
N GLN A 8 4.39 6.66 -12.02
CA GLN A 8 4.67 5.78 -10.89
C GLN A 8 5.50 6.42 -9.77
N PRO A 9 6.64 7.11 -10.03
CA PRO A 9 7.45 7.69 -8.97
C PRO A 9 6.73 8.82 -8.24
N VAL A 10 5.90 9.59 -8.96
CA VAL A 10 5.14 10.71 -8.38
C VAL A 10 4.04 10.17 -7.47
N VAL A 11 3.33 9.14 -7.92
CA VAL A 11 2.25 8.51 -7.15
C VAL A 11 2.78 7.81 -5.89
N SER A 12 3.90 7.08 -5.98
CA SER A 12 4.49 6.42 -4.81
C SER A 12 5.01 7.43 -3.77
N LEU A 13 5.57 8.55 -4.22
CA LEU A 13 6.02 9.62 -3.33
C LEU A 13 4.85 10.29 -2.61
N LEU A 14 3.78 10.60 -3.33
CA LEU A 14 2.56 11.18 -2.74
C LEU A 14 1.92 10.21 -1.74
N ALA A 15 1.85 8.92 -2.06
CA ALA A 15 1.37 7.89 -1.14
C ALA A 15 2.24 7.79 0.12
N GLY A 16 3.57 7.84 -0.03
CA GLY A 16 4.52 7.83 1.09
C GLY A 16 4.35 9.03 2.02
N ILE A 17 4.18 10.23 1.48
CA ILE A 17 3.93 11.45 2.26
C ILE A 17 2.56 11.38 2.96
N LEU A 18 1.53 10.91 2.25
CA LEU A 18 0.19 10.75 2.81
C LEU A 18 0.18 9.77 4.00
N ILE A 19 0.94 8.67 3.91
CA ILE A 19 1.12 7.72 5.01
C ILE A 19 1.86 8.35 6.20
N PHE A 20 2.84 9.23 5.95
CA PHE A 20 3.57 9.93 7.01
C PHE A 20 2.66 10.88 7.81
N ILE A 21 1.72 11.55 7.14
CA ILE A 21 0.73 12.44 7.76
C ILE A 21 -0.34 11.64 8.52
N MET A 22 -0.79 10.51 7.96
CA MET A 22 -1.83 9.69 8.57
C MET A 22 -1.44 8.20 8.62
N PRO A 23 -0.59 7.79 9.59
CA PRO A 23 -0.05 6.43 9.67
C PRO A 23 -1.13 5.37 9.93
N LYS A 24 -2.31 5.78 10.42
CA LYS A 24 -3.44 4.90 10.73
C LYS A 24 -3.98 4.18 9.48
N LEU A 25 -3.89 4.78 8.29
CA LEU A 25 -4.36 4.16 7.05
C LEU A 25 -3.60 2.86 6.75
N LEU A 26 -2.29 2.87 6.94
CA LEU A 26 -1.45 1.68 6.73
C LEU A 26 -1.80 0.56 7.72
N ASN A 27 -2.10 0.91 8.97
CA ASN A 27 -2.50 -0.07 9.98
C ASN A 27 -3.79 -0.83 9.59
N TYR A 28 -4.78 -0.14 9.00
CA TYR A 28 -5.99 -0.82 8.50
C TYR A 28 -5.69 -1.78 7.35
N ILE A 29 -4.87 -1.35 6.39
CA ILE A 29 -4.46 -2.18 5.24
C ILE A 29 -3.73 -3.43 5.72
N VAL A 30 -2.76 -3.26 6.64
CA VAL A 30 -1.99 -4.37 7.21
C VAL A 30 -2.90 -5.31 8.01
N ALA A 31 -3.82 -4.79 8.83
CA ALA A 31 -4.73 -5.61 9.61
C ALA A 31 -5.61 -6.49 8.71
N VAL A 32 -6.20 -5.92 7.65
CA VAL A 32 -7.01 -6.68 6.68
C VAL A 32 -6.16 -7.75 5.99
N TYR A 33 -4.95 -7.40 5.54
CA TYR A 33 -4.03 -8.34 4.91
C TYR A 33 -3.70 -9.53 5.80
N LEU A 34 -3.36 -9.28 7.07
CA LEU A 34 -3.06 -10.33 8.06
C LEU A 34 -4.28 -11.20 8.38
N ILE A 35 -5.47 -10.61 8.48
CA ILE A 35 -6.72 -11.36 8.69
C ILE A 35 -6.98 -12.29 7.50
N ILE A 36 -6.88 -11.80 6.27
CA ILE A 36 -7.13 -12.59 5.06
C ILE A 36 -6.16 -13.77 5.00
N ILE A 37 -4.87 -13.54 5.22
CA ILE A 37 -3.86 -14.60 5.13
C ILE A 37 -3.98 -15.59 6.28
N GLY A 38 -4.26 -15.11 7.49
CA GLY A 38 -4.53 -15.97 8.63
C GLY A 38 -5.73 -16.89 8.38
N VAL A 39 -6.80 -16.35 7.79
CA VAL A 39 -8.00 -17.14 7.43
C VAL A 39 -7.70 -18.11 6.28
N LEU A 40 -7.02 -17.67 5.22
CA LEU A 40 -6.64 -18.54 4.11
C LEU A 40 -5.74 -19.70 4.56
N GLY A 41 -4.81 -19.46 5.49
CA GLY A 41 -3.97 -20.48 6.08
C GLY A 41 -4.68 -21.44 7.04
N LEU A 42 -5.90 -21.12 7.48
CA LEU A 42 -6.74 -22.04 8.28
C LEU A 42 -7.65 -22.92 7.40
N ILE A 43 -7.90 -22.51 6.15
CA ILE A 43 -8.81 -23.19 5.21
C ILE A 43 -8.05 -24.15 4.28
N HIS A 44 -6.72 -23.99 4.17
CA HIS A 44 -5.83 -24.86 3.40
C HIS A 44 -5.13 -25.87 4.31
#